data_AF-A0A0Q8CMA0-F1
#
_entry.id   AF-A0A0Q8CMA0-F1
#
_cell.length_a   1.000
_cell.length_b   1.000
_cell.length_c   1.000
_cell.angle_alpha   90.00
_cell.angle_beta   90.00
_cell.angle_gamma   90.00
#
_symmetry.space_group_name_H-M   'P 1'
#
loop_
_entity.id
_entity.type
_entity.pdbx_description
1 polymer ?
#
loop_
_entity_poly.entity_id
_entity_poly.type
_entity_poly.pdbx_seq_one_letter_code
_entity_poly.pdbx_strand_id
1 'polypeptide(L)'
;MSNFKGMVSAGALALAIVVGLGSAQAATSPKYEAALERYYAMTYGHQIEQLGIDELSEKFREGAMSKPEAKACPALGKAIDEFSKNEFRKAITDYFHSPELKAQILAAMRKQLTEGDLNAYLAFVDTPAGKQYLQHSQASNVEVEKAMTEMTDKMDESPAFKAMMTDMVTKLVPVMMTCPRDKD
;
A
#
# COMPACT_ATOMS: atom_id res chain seq x y z
N MET A 1 -50.94 61.84 36.31
CA MET A 1 -50.60 61.17 37.59
C MET A 1 -49.47 60.19 37.34
N SER A 2 -48.39 60.36 38.11
CA SER A 2 -47.35 59.42 38.52
C SER A 2 -46.57 58.55 37.52
N ASN A 3 -45.28 58.89 37.41
CA ASN A 3 -44.15 57.98 37.21
C ASN A 3 -44.10 56.88 38.30
N PHE A 4 -43.62 55.67 37.97
CA PHE A 4 -42.79 54.87 38.88
C PHE A 4 -41.83 53.92 38.14
N LYS A 5 -40.57 53.93 38.60
CA LYS A 5 -39.39 53.13 38.20
C LYS A 5 -39.37 51.74 38.89
N GLY A 6 -38.56 50.83 38.33
CA GLY A 6 -37.91 49.69 39.03
C GLY A 6 -37.96 48.41 38.19
N MET A 7 -36.91 47.84 37.59
CA MET A 7 -35.54 47.48 38.00
C MET A 7 -35.45 46.28 38.96
N VAL A 8 -35.28 45.06 38.42
CA VAL A 8 -34.49 43.90 38.95
C VAL A 8 -34.23 42.96 37.74
N SER A 9 -33.04 42.90 37.14
CA SER A 9 -31.81 42.16 37.50
C SER A 9 -31.85 40.63 37.27
N ALA A 10 -30.79 40.18 36.58
CA ALA A 10 -30.12 38.88 36.64
C ALA A 10 -30.71 37.67 35.87
N GLY A 11 -29.96 37.28 34.83
CA GLY A 11 -29.49 35.90 34.71
C GLY A 11 -30.23 35.02 33.71
N ALA A 12 -29.60 34.72 32.57
CA ALA A 12 -29.13 33.37 32.28
C ALA A 12 -28.53 33.28 30.86
N LEU A 13 -27.24 32.97 30.84
CA LEU A 13 -26.47 32.26 29.83
C LEU A 13 -26.88 32.46 28.36
N ALA A 14 -26.10 33.28 27.66
CA ALA A 14 -25.78 33.00 26.28
C ALA A 14 -25.07 31.62 26.23
N LEU A 15 -25.75 30.60 25.69
CA LEU A 15 -25.08 29.37 25.28
C LEU A 15 -24.11 29.75 24.16
N ALA A 16 -22.84 29.94 24.52
CA ALA A 16 -21.75 29.83 23.58
C ALA A 16 -21.78 28.38 23.07
N ILE A 17 -22.28 28.20 21.85
CA ILE A 17 -22.08 26.95 21.10
C ILE A 17 -20.57 26.88 20.91
N VAL A 18 -19.92 26.10 21.78
CA VAL A 18 -18.57 25.62 21.58
C VAL A 18 -18.59 24.94 20.23
N VAL A 19 -17.89 25.57 19.28
CA VAL A 19 -17.51 24.97 18.01
C VAL A 19 -16.82 23.67 18.37
N GLY A 20 -17.57 22.58 18.26
CA GLY A 20 -16.99 21.26 18.32
C GLY A 20 -15.97 21.20 17.19
N LEU A 21 -14.70 21.11 17.56
CA LEU A 21 -13.63 20.56 16.75
C LEU A 21 -13.92 19.06 16.50
N GLY A 22 -15.10 18.78 15.93
CA GLY A 22 -15.30 17.59 15.14
C GLY A 22 -14.85 17.97 13.76
N SER A 23 -13.83 17.29 13.24
CA SER A 23 -13.52 17.32 11.83
C SER A 23 -14.77 16.91 11.06
N ALA A 24 -15.60 17.89 10.71
CA ALA A 24 -16.58 17.74 9.66
C ALA A 24 -15.75 17.56 8.40
N GLN A 25 -15.38 16.30 8.11
CA GLN A 25 -15.10 15.89 6.75
C GLN A 25 -16.36 16.31 6.00
N ALA A 26 -16.28 17.41 5.25
CA ALA A 26 -17.39 17.84 4.41
C ALA A 26 -17.85 16.61 3.64
N ALA A 27 -19.11 16.23 3.80
CA ALA A 27 -19.67 15.09 3.09
C ALA A 27 -19.37 15.31 1.61
N THR A 28 -18.50 14.47 1.06
CA THR A 28 -18.06 14.57 -0.33
C THR A 28 -19.26 14.36 -1.24
N SER A 29 -19.31 15.10 -2.35
CA SER A 29 -20.47 15.01 -3.25
C SER A 29 -20.55 13.59 -3.85
N PRO A 30 -21.75 13.05 -4.12
CA PRO A 30 -21.88 11.75 -4.79
C PRO A 30 -21.16 11.71 -6.15
N LYS A 31 -21.09 12.86 -6.84
CA LYS A 31 -20.35 13.01 -8.08
C LYS A 31 -18.84 12.90 -7.87
N TYR A 32 -18.31 13.52 -6.82
CA TYR A 32 -16.90 13.39 -6.43
C TYR A 32 -16.56 11.94 -6.14
N GLU A 33 -17.35 11.25 -5.32
CA GLU A 33 -17.09 9.85 -4.95
C GLU A 33 -17.14 8.92 -6.17
N ALA A 34 -18.09 9.12 -7.08
CA ALA A 34 -18.14 8.37 -8.33
C ALA A 34 -16.91 8.62 -9.23
N ALA A 35 -16.42 9.86 -9.29
CA ALA A 35 -15.22 10.19 -10.05
C ALA A 35 -13.95 9.61 -9.40
N LEU A 36 -13.88 9.63 -8.07
CA LEU A 36 -12.79 9.05 -7.27
C LEU A 36 -12.71 7.54 -7.47
N GLU A 37 -13.86 6.84 -7.45
CA GLU A 37 -13.96 5.41 -7.70
C GLU A 37 -13.53 5.04 -9.13
N ARG A 38 -13.94 5.82 -10.14
CA ARG A 38 -13.46 5.61 -11.52
C ARG A 38 -11.95 5.83 -11.64
N TYR A 39 -11.41 6.87 -11.01
CA TYR A 39 -9.97 7.10 -10.98
C TYR A 39 -9.24 5.95 -10.31
N TYR A 40 -9.72 5.49 -9.14
CA TYR A 40 -9.16 4.33 -8.43
C TYR A 40 -9.10 3.11 -9.33
N ALA A 41 -10.22 2.75 -9.97
CA ALA A 41 -10.29 1.56 -10.82
C ALA A 41 -9.27 1.60 -11.98
N MET A 42 -9.06 2.76 -12.61
CA MET A 42 -8.13 2.90 -13.74
C MET A 42 -6.66 3.02 -13.33
N THR A 43 -6.37 3.26 -12.05
CA THR A 43 -5.01 3.47 -11.56
C THR A 43 -4.63 2.35 -10.59
N TYR A 44 -4.88 2.54 -9.30
CA TYR A 44 -4.48 1.62 -8.24
C TYR A 44 -5.24 0.29 -8.28
N GLY A 45 -6.52 0.31 -8.65
CA GLY A 45 -7.31 -0.92 -8.85
C GLY A 45 -6.69 -1.80 -9.93
N HIS A 46 -6.33 -1.21 -11.07
CA HIS A 46 -5.63 -1.92 -12.13
C HIS A 46 -4.23 -2.40 -11.71
N GLN A 47 -3.46 -1.59 -10.98
CA GLN A 47 -2.16 -2.01 -10.44
C GLN A 47 -2.30 -3.22 -9.51
N ILE A 48 -3.33 -3.24 -8.66
CA ILE A 48 -3.64 -4.38 -7.79
C ILE A 48 -3.96 -5.63 -8.62
N GLU A 49 -4.71 -5.51 -9.71
CA GLU A 49 -5.00 -6.61 -10.63
C GLU A 49 -3.75 -7.12 -11.36
N GLN A 50 -2.76 -6.26 -11.57
CA GLN A 50 -1.48 -6.59 -12.20
C GLN A 50 -0.43 -7.08 -11.21
N LEU A 51 -0.70 -7.07 -9.90
CA LEU A 51 0.24 -7.61 -8.93
C LEU A 51 0.55 -9.06 -9.29
N GLY A 52 1.83 -9.38 -9.41
CA GLY A 52 2.33 -10.74 -9.63
C GLY A 52 2.10 -11.61 -8.39
N ILE A 53 0.85 -11.90 -8.03
CA ILE A 53 0.51 -12.73 -6.85
C ILE A 53 1.14 -14.12 -6.98
N ASP A 54 1.21 -14.65 -8.20
CA ASP A 54 1.87 -15.91 -8.48
C ASP A 54 3.38 -15.83 -8.22
N GLU A 55 4.02 -14.72 -8.60
CA GLU A 55 5.43 -14.46 -8.33
C GLU A 55 5.71 -14.27 -6.82
N LEU A 56 4.84 -13.54 -6.11
CA LEU A 56 4.95 -13.37 -4.66
C LEU A 56 4.78 -14.71 -3.92
N SER A 57 3.84 -15.53 -4.37
CA SER A 57 3.63 -16.88 -3.86
C SER A 57 4.83 -17.78 -4.11
N GLU A 58 5.43 -17.66 -5.29
CA GLU A 58 6.62 -18.43 -5.66
C GLU A 58 7.85 -18.00 -4.83
N LYS A 59 8.09 -16.70 -4.68
CA LYS A 59 9.17 -16.18 -3.82
C LYS A 59 9.03 -16.63 -2.36
N PHE A 60 7.80 -16.67 -1.84
CA PHE A 60 7.55 -17.25 -0.51
C PHE A 60 7.91 -18.74 -0.47
N ARG A 61 7.48 -19.51 -1.48
CA ARG A 61 7.79 -20.94 -1.60
C ARG A 61 9.29 -21.17 -1.63
N GLU A 62 10.02 -20.49 -2.52
CA GLU A 62 11.48 -20.60 -2.64
C GLU A 62 12.18 -20.21 -1.34
N GLY A 63 11.77 -19.11 -0.71
CA GLY A 63 12.28 -18.67 0.58
C GLY A 63 12.08 -19.72 1.68
N ALA A 64 10.91 -20.36 1.73
CA ALA A 64 10.61 -21.41 2.70
C ALA A 64 11.36 -22.72 2.40
N MET A 65 11.46 -23.11 1.12
CA MET A 65 12.15 -24.31 0.65
C MET A 65 13.68 -24.20 0.76
N SER A 66 14.23 -22.99 0.78
CA SER A 66 15.67 -22.78 0.93
C SER A 66 16.20 -23.11 2.33
N LYS A 67 15.31 -23.20 3.34
CA LYS A 67 15.66 -23.47 4.74
C LYS A 67 16.15 -24.91 4.96
N PRO A 68 17.13 -25.13 5.87
CA PRO A 68 17.68 -26.46 6.15
C PRO A 68 16.62 -27.51 6.54
N GLU A 69 15.60 -27.11 7.30
CA GLU A 69 14.54 -28.00 7.80
C GLU A 69 13.67 -28.52 6.67
N ALA A 70 13.35 -27.66 5.70
CA ALA A 70 12.57 -28.02 4.51
C ALA A 70 13.37 -28.98 3.61
N LYS A 71 14.69 -28.80 3.50
CA LYS A 71 15.59 -29.69 2.74
C LYS A 71 15.76 -31.06 3.41
N ALA A 72 15.76 -31.11 4.73
CA ALA A 72 15.95 -32.35 5.50
C ALA A 72 14.67 -33.20 5.59
N CYS A 73 13.48 -32.62 5.38
CA CYS A 73 12.19 -33.30 5.55
C CYS A 73 11.30 -33.16 4.30
N PRO A 74 11.22 -34.19 3.43
CA PRO A 74 10.39 -34.13 2.21
C PRO A 74 8.90 -33.88 2.47
N ALA A 75 8.37 -34.36 3.61
CA ALA A 75 6.98 -34.11 4.00
C ALA A 75 6.73 -32.63 4.29
N LEU A 76 7.68 -31.94 4.94
CA LEU A 76 7.62 -30.50 5.16
C LEU A 76 7.72 -29.74 3.84
N GLY A 77 8.62 -30.14 2.95
CA GLY A 77 8.73 -29.53 1.61
C GLY A 77 7.43 -29.63 0.80
N LYS A 78 6.75 -30.79 0.84
CA LYS A 78 5.44 -30.96 0.19
C LYS A 78 4.36 -30.07 0.82
N ALA A 79 4.33 -29.98 2.15
CA ALA A 79 3.38 -29.11 2.85
C ALA A 79 3.61 -27.62 2.53
N ILE A 80 4.87 -27.18 2.40
CA ILE A 80 5.21 -25.81 1.97
C ILE A 80 4.72 -25.55 0.54
N ASP A 81 4.93 -26.49 -0.38
CA ASP A 81 4.47 -26.36 -1.77
C ASP A 81 2.93 -26.26 -1.84
N GLU A 82 2.21 -27.14 -1.13
CA GLU A 82 0.75 -27.10 -1.06
C GLU A 82 0.23 -25.80 -0.41
N PHE A 83 0.84 -25.38 0.71
CA PHE A 83 0.47 -24.15 1.43
C PHE A 83 0.70 -22.89 0.58
N SER A 84 1.83 -22.83 -0.13
CA SER A 84 2.16 -21.67 -0.97
C SER A 84 1.14 -21.52 -2.11
N LYS A 85 0.87 -22.59 -2.86
CA LYS A 85 0.01 -22.58 -4.05
C LYS A 85 -1.46 -22.30 -3.74
N ASN A 86 -1.93 -22.65 -2.55
CA ASN A 86 -3.33 -22.54 -2.18
C ASN A 86 -3.54 -21.45 -1.12
N GLU A 87 -3.25 -21.73 0.15
CA GLU A 87 -3.61 -20.90 1.29
C GLU A 87 -2.92 -19.55 1.25
N PHE A 88 -1.61 -19.52 1.00
CA PHE A 88 -0.84 -18.28 0.97
C PHE A 88 -1.25 -17.40 -0.21
N ARG A 89 -1.29 -17.97 -1.41
CA ARG A 89 -1.77 -17.30 -2.62
C ARG A 89 -3.16 -16.70 -2.42
N LYS A 90 -4.08 -17.48 -1.83
CA LYS A 90 -5.43 -17.02 -1.52
C LYS A 90 -5.43 -15.88 -0.51
N ALA A 91 -4.69 -16.02 0.60
CA ALA A 91 -4.63 -14.99 1.64
C ALA A 91 -4.11 -13.66 1.10
N ILE A 92 -3.07 -13.68 0.26
CA ILE A 92 -2.55 -12.49 -0.40
C ILE A 92 -3.57 -11.90 -1.36
N THR A 93 -4.20 -12.74 -2.19
CA THR A 93 -5.25 -12.29 -3.13
C THR A 93 -6.38 -11.59 -2.39
N ASP A 94 -6.89 -12.23 -1.34
CA ASP A 94 -7.99 -11.71 -0.52
C ASP A 94 -7.59 -10.41 0.18
N TYR A 95 -6.33 -10.30 0.65
CA TYR A 95 -5.81 -9.07 1.26
C TYR A 95 -5.77 -7.90 0.27
N PHE A 96 -5.20 -8.09 -0.92
CA PHE A 96 -5.10 -7.01 -1.91
C PHE A 96 -6.45 -6.60 -2.50
N HIS A 97 -7.43 -7.52 -2.54
CA HIS A 97 -8.80 -7.22 -2.96
C HIS A 97 -9.72 -6.87 -1.78
N SER A 98 -9.17 -6.67 -0.58
CA SER A 98 -9.97 -6.40 0.61
C SER A 98 -10.66 -5.04 0.54
N PRO A 99 -11.93 -4.95 1.01
CA PRO A 99 -12.61 -3.66 1.17
C PRO A 99 -11.83 -2.68 2.05
N GLU A 100 -11.10 -3.19 3.05
CA GLU A 100 -10.29 -2.40 3.98
C GLU A 100 -9.13 -1.71 3.27
N LEU A 101 -8.39 -2.43 2.42
CA LEU A 101 -7.29 -1.83 1.64
C LEU A 101 -7.84 -0.80 0.65
N LYS A 102 -8.91 -1.15 -0.07
CA LYS A 102 -9.59 -0.20 -0.98
C LYS A 102 -9.99 1.08 -0.25
N ALA A 103 -10.60 0.96 0.93
CA ALA A 103 -11.01 2.11 1.73
C ALA A 103 -9.82 2.98 2.16
N GLN A 104 -8.67 2.38 2.53
CA GLN A 104 -7.46 3.11 2.87
C GLN A 104 -6.89 3.87 1.67
N ILE A 105 -6.85 3.26 0.50
CA ILE A 105 -6.39 3.92 -0.74
C ILE A 105 -7.29 5.10 -1.08
N LEU A 106 -8.62 4.89 -1.09
CA LEU A 106 -9.57 5.97 -1.35
C LEU A 106 -9.43 7.10 -0.32
N ALA A 107 -9.25 6.78 0.96
CA ALA A 107 -9.01 7.79 2.00
C ALA A 107 -7.71 8.58 1.78
N ALA A 108 -6.65 7.94 1.29
CA ALA A 108 -5.41 8.63 0.91
C ALA A 108 -5.63 9.56 -0.30
N MET A 109 -6.35 9.09 -1.32
CA MET A 109 -6.68 9.87 -2.51
C MET A 109 -7.54 11.11 -2.17
N ARG A 110 -8.50 10.98 -1.24
CA ARG A 110 -9.32 12.11 -0.77
C ARG A 110 -8.52 13.26 -0.18
N LYS A 111 -7.32 13.01 0.34
CA LYS A 111 -6.44 14.05 0.90
C LYS A 111 -5.79 14.92 -0.17
N GLN A 112 -5.71 14.44 -1.41
CA GLN A 112 -4.91 15.05 -2.47
C GLN A 112 -5.74 15.46 -3.68
N LEU A 113 -6.77 14.69 -4.04
CA LEU A 113 -7.51 14.87 -5.28
C LEU A 113 -8.79 15.67 -5.05
N THR A 114 -8.92 16.79 -5.77
CA THR A 114 -10.16 17.58 -5.83
C THR A 114 -11.11 17.04 -6.89
N GLU A 115 -12.38 17.46 -6.87
CA GLU A 115 -13.32 17.12 -7.96
C GLU A 115 -12.82 17.63 -9.31
N GLY A 116 -12.14 18.78 -9.34
CA GLY A 116 -11.55 19.35 -10.55
C GLY A 116 -10.47 18.46 -11.14
N ASP A 117 -9.55 17.96 -10.31
CA ASP A 117 -8.47 17.06 -10.74
C ASP A 117 -9.02 15.76 -11.30
N LEU A 118 -9.98 15.16 -10.59
CA LEU A 118 -10.64 13.94 -11.03
C LEU A 118 -11.35 14.14 -12.37
N ASN A 119 -12.16 15.20 -12.51
CA ASN A 119 -12.86 15.47 -13.76
C ASN A 119 -11.90 15.76 -14.93
N ALA A 120 -10.81 16.49 -14.69
CA ALA A 120 -9.81 16.77 -15.71
C ALA A 120 -9.10 15.49 -16.18
N TYR A 121 -8.71 14.62 -15.23
CA TYR A 121 -8.13 13.33 -15.55
C TYR A 121 -9.11 12.46 -16.35
N LEU A 122 -10.35 12.32 -15.88
CA LEU A 122 -11.39 11.55 -16.56
C LEU A 122 -11.64 12.07 -17.99
N ALA A 123 -11.72 13.38 -18.17
CA ALA A 123 -11.88 14.00 -19.49
C ALA A 123 -10.68 13.70 -20.41
N PHE A 124 -9.45 13.72 -19.88
CA PHE A 124 -8.26 13.36 -20.64
C PHE A 124 -8.30 11.89 -21.08
N VAL A 125 -8.50 10.95 -20.15
CA VAL A 125 -8.49 9.51 -20.47
C VAL A 125 -9.67 9.08 -21.32
N ASP A 126 -10.73 9.87 -21.43
CA ASP A 126 -11.83 9.63 -22.37
C ASP A 126 -11.46 10.00 -23.83
N THR A 127 -10.40 10.79 -24.06
CA THR A 127 -9.88 11.09 -25.41
C THR A 127 -9.12 9.91 -26.03
N PRO A 128 -9.01 9.80 -27.37
CA PRO A 128 -8.21 8.76 -28.01
C PRO A 128 -6.75 8.72 -27.55
N ALA A 129 -6.13 9.90 -27.41
CA ALA A 129 -4.75 10.01 -26.93
C ALA A 129 -4.62 9.59 -25.46
N GLY A 130 -5.58 9.97 -24.61
CA GLY A 130 -5.59 9.58 -23.21
C GLY A 130 -5.78 8.08 -23.00
N LYS A 131 -6.63 7.43 -23.80
CA LYS A 131 -6.78 5.96 -23.78
C LYS A 131 -5.49 5.25 -24.15
N GLN A 132 -4.84 5.69 -25.24
CA GLN A 132 -3.55 5.13 -25.66
C GLN A 132 -2.48 5.36 -24.59
N TYR A 133 -2.40 6.57 -24.04
CA TYR A 133 -1.47 6.89 -22.96
C TYR A 133 -1.67 5.96 -21.76
N LEU A 134 -2.92 5.80 -21.28
CA LEU A 134 -3.22 4.96 -20.13
C LEU A 134 -2.80 3.50 -20.39
N GLN A 135 -3.18 2.94 -21.54
CA GLN A 135 -2.82 1.58 -21.92
C GLN A 135 -1.30 1.38 -22.01
N HIS A 136 -0.59 2.28 -22.70
CA HIS A 136 0.86 2.17 -22.84
C HIS A 136 1.59 2.40 -21.52
N SER A 137 1.12 3.32 -20.68
CA SER A 137 1.72 3.58 -19.36
C SER A 137 1.58 2.37 -18.44
N GLN A 138 0.40 1.75 -18.40
CA GLN A 138 0.16 0.53 -17.62
C GLN A 138 1.01 -0.64 -18.11
N ALA A 139 1.05 -0.88 -19.43
CA ALA A 139 1.91 -1.93 -19.99
C ALA A 139 3.40 -1.68 -19.73
N SER A 140 3.84 -0.42 -19.82
CA SER A 140 5.25 -0.06 -19.57
C SER A 140 5.63 -0.28 -18.11
N ASN A 141 4.73 -0.01 -17.15
CA ASN A 141 5.01 -0.25 -15.74
C ASN A 141 5.30 -1.73 -15.45
N VAL A 142 4.53 -2.65 -16.05
CA VAL A 142 4.77 -4.10 -15.93
C VAL A 142 6.16 -4.48 -16.45
N GLU A 143 6.55 -3.97 -17.61
CA GLU A 143 7.88 -4.25 -18.19
C GLU A 143 9.01 -3.62 -17.35
N VAL A 144 8.80 -2.44 -16.78
CA VAL A 144 9.77 -1.79 -15.88
C VAL A 144 9.92 -2.59 -14.58
N GLU A 145 8.82 -3.02 -13.96
CA GLU A 145 8.85 -3.85 -12.76
C GLU A 145 9.58 -5.16 -13.00
N LYS A 146 9.30 -5.82 -14.14
CA LYS A 146 10.02 -7.02 -14.55
C LYS A 146 11.51 -6.78 -14.70
N ALA A 147 11.91 -5.69 -15.38
CA ALA A 147 13.32 -5.34 -15.52
C ALA A 147 13.99 -5.05 -14.17
N MET A 148 13.29 -4.39 -13.24
CA MET A 148 13.78 -4.15 -11.88
C MET A 148 13.94 -5.45 -11.09
N THR A 149 12.99 -6.38 -11.17
CA THR A 149 13.10 -7.70 -10.56
C THR A 149 14.28 -8.48 -11.13
N GLU A 150 14.41 -8.56 -12.45
CA GLU A 150 15.53 -9.27 -13.11
C GLU A 150 16.90 -8.70 -12.72
N MET A 151 16.99 -7.37 -12.56
CA MET A 151 18.21 -6.71 -12.10
C MET A 151 18.49 -6.97 -10.62
N THR A 152 17.45 -7.10 -9.79
CA THR A 152 17.57 -7.41 -8.37
C THR A 152 18.01 -8.87 -8.16
N ASP A 153 17.49 -9.80 -8.94
CA ASP A 153 17.86 -11.22 -8.87
C ASP A 153 19.33 -11.45 -9.27
N LYS A 154 19.89 -10.59 -10.13
CA LYS A 154 21.31 -10.58 -10.52
C LYS A 154 22.17 -9.59 -9.72
N MET A 155 21.63 -9.03 -8.64
CA MET A 155 22.34 -8.03 -7.86
C MET A 155 23.63 -8.59 -7.27
N ASP A 156 23.65 -9.87 -6.89
CA ASP A 156 24.83 -10.57 -6.40
C ASP A 156 25.91 -10.78 -7.47
N GLU A 157 25.56 -10.72 -8.75
CA GLU A 157 26.51 -10.77 -9.87
C GLU A 157 27.27 -9.46 -10.05
N SER A 158 26.71 -8.34 -9.56
CA SER A 158 27.28 -6.99 -9.67
C SER A 158 28.63 -6.87 -8.96
N PRO A 159 29.68 -6.37 -9.64
CA PRO A 159 30.97 -6.11 -9.00
C PRO A 159 30.88 -5.20 -7.77
N ALA A 160 30.00 -4.19 -7.81
CA ALA A 160 29.81 -3.27 -6.70
C ALA A 160 29.19 -3.96 -5.48
N PHE A 161 28.21 -4.83 -5.70
CA PHE A 161 27.57 -5.58 -4.62
C PHE A 161 28.52 -6.65 -4.04
N LYS A 162 29.28 -7.35 -4.88
CA LYS A 162 30.33 -8.29 -4.43
C LYS A 162 31.39 -7.60 -3.57
N ALA A 163 31.83 -6.40 -3.96
CA ALA A 163 32.77 -5.61 -3.18
C ALA A 163 32.17 -5.20 -1.82
N MET A 164 30.92 -4.75 -1.79
CA MET A 164 30.19 -4.43 -0.56
C MET A 164 30.05 -5.63 0.37
N MET A 165 29.66 -6.80 -0.15
CA MET A 165 29.51 -8.03 0.65
C MET A 165 30.85 -8.47 1.24
N THR A 166 31.95 -8.35 0.47
CA THR A 166 33.30 -8.65 0.95
C THR A 166 33.72 -7.71 2.07
N ASP A 167 33.47 -6.41 1.91
CA ASP A 167 33.74 -5.40 2.94
C ASP A 167 32.90 -5.63 4.21
N MET A 168 31.62 -5.97 4.05
CA MET A 168 30.73 -6.31 5.15
C MET A 168 31.23 -7.53 5.93
N VAL A 169 31.62 -8.61 5.25
CA VAL A 169 32.20 -9.80 5.90
C VAL A 169 33.48 -9.43 6.65
N THR A 170 34.36 -8.65 6.03
CA THR A 170 35.63 -8.22 6.64
C THR A 170 35.40 -7.41 7.92
N LYS A 171 34.35 -6.59 7.97
CA LYS A 171 33.99 -5.78 9.14
C LYS A 171 33.24 -6.56 10.23
N LEU A 172 32.31 -7.43 9.84
CA LEU A 172 31.40 -8.10 10.79
C LEU A 172 31.94 -9.40 11.36
N VAL A 173 32.73 -10.18 10.61
CA VAL A 173 33.29 -11.46 11.09
C VAL A 173 34.14 -11.29 12.36
N PRO A 174 35.08 -10.32 12.44
CA PRO A 174 35.84 -10.11 13.67
C PRO A 174 34.96 -9.83 14.88
N VAL A 175 33.89 -9.04 14.70
CA VAL A 175 32.93 -8.73 15.77
C VAL A 175 32.15 -9.98 16.19
N MET A 176 31.62 -10.75 15.24
CA MET A 176 30.92 -12.00 15.55
C MET A 176 31.79 -13.01 16.30
N MET A 177 33.10 -13.05 16.01
CA MET A 177 34.04 -13.93 16.71
C MET A 177 34.31 -13.51 18.17
N THR A 178 33.96 -12.28 18.55
CA THR A 178 34.01 -11.81 19.94
C THR A 178 32.70 -12.04 20.69
N CYS A 179 31.62 -12.39 19.99
CA CYS A 179 30.37 -12.75 20.64
C CYS A 179 30.53 -14.11 21.35
N PRO A 180 30.04 -14.26 22.59
CA PRO A 180 30.03 -15.55 23.25
C PRO A 180 29.18 -16.52 22.40
N ARG A 181 29.78 -17.65 22.00
CA ARG A 181 29.00 -18.75 21.44
C ARG A 181 28.10 -19.28 22.55
N ASP A 182 26.80 -19.36 22.28
CA ASP A 182 25.86 -20.01 23.19
C ASP A 182 26.44 -21.39 23.55
N LYS A 183 26.62 -21.59 24.86
CA LYS A 183 27.04 -22.86 25.42
C LYS A 183 25.80 -23.74 25.43
N ASP A 184 25.74 -24.70 24.50
CA ASP A 184 25.03 -25.95 24.76
C ASP A 184 25.71 -26.71 25.92
#